data_AF-A0A7C5A2P1-F1
#
_entry.id   AF-A0A7C5A2P1-F1
#
_cell.length_a   1.000
_cell.length_b   1.000
_cell.length_c   1.000
_cell.angle_alpha   90.00
_cell.angle_beta   90.00
_cell.angle_gamma   90.00
#
_symmetry.space_group_name_H-M   'P 1'
#
loop_
_entity.id
_entity.type
_entity.pdbx_description
1 polymer ?
#
loop_
_entity_poly.entity_id
_entity_poly.type
_entity_poly.pdbx_seq_one_letter_code
_entity_poly.pdbx_strand_id
1 'polypeptide(L)'
;MRKHWLLNLIIAFASVAWGISALFSQPPLLAAATPTPAPAKVTPTPEPSPGTVFGVVRNEQGPVAGARVRLQLAETHTTTAADGSFTLTGVTATQPVTVTAWASGHYNGWTQAIAGAAPVTITLTAHYTSDNLDYDWYSFEGVEGSKACGLCHTANAEWEADAHAQAAINPRFLTMYMGTDIHGNKNSSLPKDNLGKPLPPDLSQPYYGPGFRLDYPDRAGNCAACHTPAASKLDPANTCGWSGCHSSTTAAYSEQVPDGVSPLYLTGDAAEGISCEFCHKIGEVFLVPETGLPHPDKPGISSVRLYRPAGEDQLFFGTFDDVSRPADSYLPLLEESAFCAPCHYGVFDGVAGDMTVADGVVIYNSFGEWLASPYSDPETGQTCQDCHMPAGNSDYFVFAEKGGLPRDPQRIHSHRMPGAADKTLLQNAVTMTATARLAGDQMQVEVSLTNDKTGHSVPTDSPLRHMILVVQASDAANRELPLQVGPQLPDWTGNYAGRPGQVYAQILEDEWTGESPTGAFWRPIRLISDTRLKAMATDVSRYSFTLPDNGSAKIEVRLIYRRAFQQLMQWKGWTDPDMVMEEATLTVERSE
;
A
#
# COMPACT_ATOMS: atom_id res chain seq x y z
N MET A 1 -52.50 -0.04 -54.96
CA MET A 1 -52.83 -0.84 -53.75
C MET A 1 -51.62 -0.93 -52.82
N ARG A 2 -50.69 0.03 -52.87
CA ARG A 2 -50.40 0.97 -51.77
C ARG A 2 -51.65 1.69 -51.22
N LYS A 3 -51.60 2.05 -49.92
CA LYS A 3 -52.68 2.48 -49.00
C LYS A 3 -53.37 1.28 -48.34
N HIS A 4 -52.87 0.86 -47.16
CA HIS A 4 -53.63 0.30 -46.01
C HIS A 4 -52.72 -0.30 -44.92
N TRP A 5 -51.40 -0.39 -45.13
CA TRP A 5 -50.46 -0.87 -44.11
C TRP A 5 -49.78 0.22 -43.27
N LEU A 6 -50.00 1.51 -43.55
CA LEU A 6 -49.41 2.62 -42.78
C LEU A 6 -50.33 3.26 -41.72
N LEU A 7 -51.60 2.84 -41.62
CA LEU A 7 -52.56 3.49 -40.70
C LEU A 7 -52.68 2.78 -39.34
N ASN A 8 -52.30 1.49 -39.24
CA ASN A 8 -52.37 0.74 -37.99
C ASN A 8 -51.11 0.84 -37.11
N LEU A 9 -50.00 1.41 -37.62
CA LEU A 9 -48.81 1.66 -36.82
C LEU A 9 -48.85 3.03 -36.09
N ILE A 10 -49.70 3.95 -36.55
CA ILE A 10 -49.81 5.31 -35.98
C ILE A 10 -50.83 5.36 -34.83
N ILE A 11 -51.81 4.44 -34.78
CA ILE A 11 -52.82 4.39 -33.70
C ILE A 11 -52.36 3.58 -32.49
N ALA A 12 -51.37 2.68 -32.63
CA ALA A 12 -50.77 1.96 -31.50
C ALA A 12 -49.74 2.80 -30.72
N PHE A 13 -49.18 3.85 -31.33
CA PHE A 13 -48.24 4.77 -30.65
C PHE A 13 -48.95 5.98 -29.99
N ALA A 14 -50.20 6.27 -30.33
CA ALA A 14 -50.93 7.42 -29.79
C ALA A 14 -51.68 7.14 -28.47
N SER A 15 -51.97 5.89 -28.12
CA SER A 15 -52.67 5.53 -26.87
C SER A 15 -51.75 5.02 -25.74
N VAL A 16 -50.45 4.81 -26.00
CA VAL A 16 -49.43 4.58 -24.96
C VAL A 16 -48.81 5.90 -24.49
N ALA A 17 -48.85 6.95 -25.33
CA ALA A 17 -48.33 8.28 -25.02
C ALA A 17 -49.24 9.14 -24.11
N TRP A 18 -50.47 8.69 -23.80
CA TRP A 18 -51.42 9.40 -22.93
C TRP A 18 -51.81 8.60 -21.66
N GLY A 19 -51.12 7.48 -21.39
CA GLY A 19 -51.31 6.66 -20.18
C GLY A 19 -50.11 6.63 -19.23
N ILE A 20 -48.95 7.20 -19.63
CA ILE A 20 -47.71 7.24 -18.83
C ILE A 20 -47.29 8.69 -18.58
N SER A 21 -48.27 9.56 -18.33
CA SER A 21 -48.03 10.94 -17.86
C SER A 21 -48.82 11.30 -16.60
N ALA A 22 -49.39 10.29 -15.92
CA ALA A 22 -50.19 10.47 -14.69
C ALA A 22 -49.73 9.58 -13.51
N LEU A 23 -48.52 8.98 -13.58
CA LEU A 23 -47.94 8.18 -12.47
C LEU A 23 -46.55 8.66 -12.01
N PHE A 24 -46.04 9.77 -12.54
CA PHE A 24 -44.80 10.42 -12.08
C PHE A 24 -44.93 11.94 -11.95
N SER A 25 -46.09 12.38 -11.47
CA SER A 25 -46.30 13.75 -11.01
C SER A 25 -46.70 13.72 -9.54
N GLN A 26 -45.78 13.22 -8.70
CA GLN A 26 -45.74 13.76 -7.35
C GLN A 26 -45.32 15.23 -7.49
N PRO A 27 -46.00 16.18 -6.82
CA PRO A 27 -45.47 17.53 -6.72
C PRO A 27 -44.03 17.40 -6.21
N PRO A 28 -43.11 18.32 -6.58
CA PRO A 28 -41.85 18.38 -5.85
C PRO A 28 -42.26 18.37 -4.38
N LEU A 29 -41.71 17.40 -3.62
CA LEU A 29 -41.57 17.61 -2.19
C LEU A 29 -40.89 18.96 -2.13
N LEU A 30 -41.67 20.01 -1.89
CA LEU A 30 -41.19 21.23 -1.30
C LEU A 30 -40.31 20.68 -0.20
N ALA A 31 -38.98 20.81 -0.38
CA ALA A 31 -38.06 20.66 0.70
C ALA A 31 -38.71 21.52 1.77
N ALA A 32 -39.30 20.87 2.78
CA ALA A 32 -39.75 21.58 3.95
C ALA A 32 -38.52 22.36 4.30
N ALA A 33 -38.61 23.70 4.19
CA ALA A 33 -37.51 24.58 4.50
C ALA A 33 -36.94 23.99 5.79
N THR A 34 -35.69 23.52 5.72
CA THR A 34 -35.00 23.01 6.90
C THR A 34 -35.29 24.08 7.94
N PRO A 35 -35.99 23.74 9.04
CA PRO A 35 -36.41 24.77 9.97
C PRO A 35 -35.14 25.52 10.28
N THR A 36 -35.15 26.84 10.02
CA THR A 36 -34.04 27.72 10.35
C THR A 36 -33.57 27.27 11.72
N PRO A 37 -32.32 26.79 11.87
CA PRO A 37 -31.92 26.15 13.12
C PRO A 37 -32.33 27.13 14.20
N ALA A 38 -33.21 26.68 15.11
CA ALA A 38 -33.65 27.51 16.21
C ALA A 38 -32.35 28.09 16.81
N PRO A 39 -32.28 29.41 17.08
CA PRO A 39 -31.06 30.01 17.60
C PRO A 39 -30.58 29.11 18.72
N ALA A 40 -29.38 28.55 18.55
CA ALA A 40 -28.83 27.56 19.48
C ALA A 40 -29.07 28.13 20.87
N LYS A 41 -29.80 27.39 21.71
CA LYS A 41 -29.94 27.79 23.11
C LYS A 41 -28.51 27.94 23.61
N VAL A 42 -28.12 29.18 23.89
CA VAL A 42 -26.81 29.50 24.44
C VAL A 42 -26.68 28.64 25.68
N THR A 43 -25.84 27.61 25.61
CA THR A 43 -25.50 26.82 26.77
C THR A 43 -24.92 27.82 27.76
N PRO A 44 -25.46 27.94 29.00
CA PRO A 44 -24.95 28.92 29.94
C PRO A 44 -23.44 28.75 30.04
N THR A 45 -22.71 29.86 29.87
CA THR A 45 -21.25 29.88 29.95
C THR A 45 -20.85 29.16 31.23
N PRO A 46 -20.06 28.07 31.16
CA PRO A 46 -19.64 27.34 32.36
C PRO A 46 -19.06 28.34 33.34
N GLU A 47 -19.54 28.34 34.59
CA GLU A 47 -18.93 29.18 35.61
C GLU A 47 -17.48 28.71 35.84
N PRO A 48 -16.53 29.64 35.99
CA PRO A 48 -15.13 29.28 36.18
C PRO A 48 -14.99 28.39 37.41
N SER A 49 -14.59 27.14 37.19
CA SER A 49 -14.38 26.17 38.25
C SER A 49 -12.89 25.78 38.31
N PRO A 50 -12.30 25.67 39.51
CA PRO A 50 -10.91 25.25 39.64
C PRO A 50 -10.65 23.94 38.89
N GLY A 51 -9.57 23.88 38.13
CA GLY A 51 -9.21 22.68 37.38
C GLY A 51 -9.96 22.48 36.06
N THR A 52 -10.62 23.52 35.54
CA THR A 52 -11.28 23.48 34.23
C THR A 52 -10.77 24.55 33.28
N VAL A 53 -10.74 24.22 31.98
CA VAL A 53 -10.53 25.18 30.89
C VAL A 53 -11.73 25.09 29.97
N PHE A 54 -12.37 26.22 29.69
CA PHE A 54 -13.58 26.27 28.87
C PHE A 54 -13.52 27.45 27.92
N GLY A 55 -14.31 27.39 26.85
CA GLY A 55 -14.20 28.36 25.78
C GLY A 55 -15.07 28.00 24.60
N VAL A 56 -14.77 28.64 23.47
CA VAL A 56 -15.41 28.37 22.19
C VAL A 56 -14.38 28.15 21.10
N VAL A 57 -14.66 27.21 20.19
CA VAL A 57 -13.93 27.05 18.93
C VAL A 57 -14.71 27.69 17.82
N ARG A 58 -14.04 28.49 16.99
CA ARG A 58 -14.66 29.26 15.90
C ARG A 58 -13.80 29.18 14.65
N ASN A 59 -14.42 29.35 13.49
CA ASN A 59 -13.76 29.63 12.23
C ASN A 59 -14.39 30.89 11.60
N GLU A 60 -14.05 31.18 10.35
CA GLU A 60 -14.56 32.33 9.61
C GLU A 60 -16.09 32.33 9.46
N GLN A 61 -16.72 31.15 9.46
CA GLN A 61 -18.17 30.97 9.28
C GLN A 61 -18.95 31.03 10.61
N GLY A 62 -18.28 30.89 11.75
CA GLY A 62 -18.92 30.95 13.07
C GLY A 62 -18.38 29.90 14.05
N PRO A 63 -19.18 29.48 15.04
CA PRO A 63 -18.79 28.40 15.95
C PRO A 63 -18.63 27.06 15.23
N VAL A 64 -17.64 26.27 15.63
CA VAL A 64 -17.35 24.97 15.05
C VAL A 64 -17.82 23.87 15.99
N ALA A 65 -18.82 23.09 15.56
CA ALA A 65 -19.33 21.94 16.29
C ALA A 65 -18.49 20.68 16.04
N GLY A 66 -18.36 19.81 17.04
CA GLY A 66 -17.63 18.54 16.92
C GLY A 66 -16.11 18.67 16.79
N ALA A 67 -15.54 19.87 16.98
CA ALA A 67 -14.09 20.05 16.98
C ALA A 67 -13.48 19.32 18.19
N ARG A 68 -12.40 18.58 17.95
CA ARG A 68 -11.62 17.89 18.99
C ARG A 68 -10.76 18.91 19.71
N VAL A 69 -10.92 19.03 21.03
CA VAL A 69 -10.20 20.00 21.86
C VAL A 69 -9.44 19.27 22.96
N ARG A 70 -8.17 19.60 23.17
CA ARG A 70 -7.35 18.99 24.22
C ARG A 70 -6.31 19.93 24.79
N LEU A 71 -5.74 19.55 25.94
CA LEU A 71 -4.46 20.09 26.36
C LEU A 71 -3.35 19.47 25.52
N GLN A 72 -2.37 20.28 25.12
CA GLN A 72 -1.21 19.78 24.40
C GLN A 72 -0.49 18.69 25.23
N LEU A 73 -0.07 17.61 24.56
CA LEU A 73 0.51 16.40 25.16
C LEU A 73 -0.43 15.57 26.04
N ALA A 74 -1.70 15.93 26.17
CA ALA A 74 -2.68 15.11 26.88
C ALA A 74 -3.36 14.10 25.95
N GLU A 75 -3.70 12.93 26.48
CA GLU A 75 -4.48 11.91 25.77
C GLU A 75 -5.97 12.24 25.75
N THR A 76 -6.47 12.73 26.89
CA THR A 76 -7.88 13.07 27.07
C THR A 76 -8.23 14.31 26.28
N HIS A 77 -9.31 14.22 25.51
CA HIS A 77 -9.87 15.31 24.73
C HIS A 77 -11.38 15.41 24.98
N THR A 78 -11.97 16.55 24.63
CA THR A 78 -13.42 16.75 24.53
C THR A 78 -13.77 17.11 23.10
N THR A 79 -15.06 17.10 22.77
CA THR A 79 -15.58 17.69 21.53
C THR A 79 -16.39 18.94 21.83
N THR A 80 -16.45 19.87 20.88
CA THR A 80 -17.27 21.07 21.00
C THR A 80 -18.76 20.77 20.75
N ALA A 81 -19.62 21.48 21.46
CA ALA A 81 -21.07 21.48 21.24
C ALA A 81 -21.45 22.25 19.96
N ALA A 82 -22.75 22.27 19.63
CA ALA A 82 -23.28 22.93 18.44
C ALA A 82 -23.00 24.45 18.38
N ASP A 83 -22.85 25.10 19.54
CA ASP A 83 -22.49 26.51 19.67
C ASP A 83 -20.96 26.73 19.74
N GLY A 84 -20.17 25.70 19.43
CA GLY A 84 -18.71 25.70 19.48
C GLY A 84 -18.13 25.66 20.90
N SER A 85 -18.96 25.60 21.94
CA SER A 85 -18.47 25.59 23.32
C SER A 85 -17.79 24.26 23.69
N PHE A 86 -16.77 24.33 24.55
CA PHE A 86 -16.11 23.16 25.11
C PHE A 86 -15.78 23.36 26.59
N THR A 87 -15.53 22.25 27.30
CA THR A 87 -14.98 22.26 28.66
C THR A 87 -14.04 21.07 28.82
N LEU A 88 -12.79 21.36 29.19
CA LEU A 88 -11.78 20.40 29.63
C LEU A 88 -11.75 20.38 31.15
N THR A 89 -11.82 19.19 31.74
CA THR A 89 -11.77 18.97 33.19
C THR A 89 -10.46 18.29 33.61
N GLY A 90 -10.08 18.43 34.88
CA GLY A 90 -8.88 17.77 35.41
C GLY A 90 -7.58 18.49 35.10
N VAL A 91 -7.63 19.79 34.77
CA VAL A 91 -6.46 20.62 34.46
C VAL A 91 -5.77 21.01 35.76
N THR A 92 -4.74 20.27 36.16
CA THR A 92 -4.03 20.50 37.44
C THR A 92 -2.99 21.62 37.38
N ALA A 93 -2.63 22.06 36.17
CA ALA A 93 -1.64 23.11 35.96
C ALA A 93 -2.15 24.47 36.46
N THR A 94 -1.34 25.15 37.26
CA THR A 94 -1.59 26.52 37.76
C THR A 94 -0.95 27.60 36.88
N GLN A 95 -0.15 27.20 35.90
CA GLN A 95 0.49 28.07 34.91
C GLN A 95 -0.30 28.02 33.59
N PRO A 96 -0.07 28.98 32.67
CA PRO A 96 -0.62 28.90 31.32
C PRO A 96 -0.30 27.56 30.64
N VAL A 97 -1.31 26.95 30.03
CA VAL A 97 -1.22 25.71 29.25
C VAL A 97 -1.66 25.96 27.82
N THR A 98 -1.05 25.25 26.87
CA THR A 98 -1.49 25.23 25.48
C THR A 98 -2.73 24.35 25.34
N VAL A 99 -3.81 24.91 24.80
CA VAL A 99 -5.03 24.21 24.42
C VAL A 99 -5.11 24.20 22.90
N THR A 100 -5.27 23.03 22.31
CA THR A 100 -5.42 22.87 20.86
C THR A 100 -6.84 22.48 20.51
N ALA A 101 -7.25 22.85 19.30
CA ALA A 101 -8.47 22.38 18.68
C ALA A 101 -8.21 21.97 17.23
N TRP A 102 -8.90 20.94 16.78
CA TRP A 102 -8.88 20.51 15.39
C TRP A 102 -10.30 20.16 14.92
N ALA A 103 -10.58 20.45 13.66
CA ALA A 103 -11.75 19.97 12.95
C ALA A 103 -11.36 19.68 11.50
N SER A 104 -12.02 18.70 10.88
CA SER A 104 -11.79 18.35 9.47
C SER A 104 -11.83 19.59 8.57
N GLY A 105 -10.89 19.69 7.63
CA GLY A 105 -10.77 20.83 6.71
C GLY A 105 -10.02 22.04 7.28
N HIS A 106 -9.44 21.96 8.48
CA HIS A 106 -8.76 23.07 9.14
C HIS A 106 -7.35 22.69 9.62
N TYR A 107 -6.46 23.68 9.69
CA TYR A 107 -5.21 23.55 10.44
C TYR A 107 -5.52 23.36 11.94
N ASN A 108 -4.58 22.75 12.65
CA ASN A 108 -4.64 22.73 14.11
C ASN A 108 -4.67 24.18 14.63
N GLY A 109 -5.68 24.56 15.40
CA GLY A 109 -5.73 25.84 16.10
C GLY A 109 -5.28 25.69 17.54
N TRP A 110 -4.74 26.74 18.14
CA TRP A 110 -4.33 26.69 19.55
C TRP A 110 -4.42 28.05 20.24
N THR A 111 -4.44 28.04 21.56
CA THR A 111 -4.35 29.23 22.42
C THR A 111 -3.72 28.87 23.77
N GLN A 112 -3.36 29.88 24.55
CA GLN A 112 -2.94 29.72 25.94
C GLN A 112 -4.14 29.91 26.87
N ALA A 113 -4.28 29.04 27.87
CA ALA A 113 -5.34 29.10 28.86
C ALA A 113 -4.80 28.90 30.28
N ILE A 114 -5.48 29.44 31.28
CA ILE A 114 -5.21 29.18 32.69
C ILE A 114 -6.46 28.53 33.29
N ALA A 115 -6.29 27.43 34.02
CA ALA A 115 -7.41 26.71 34.62
C ALA A 115 -8.19 27.60 35.60
N GLY A 116 -9.53 27.59 35.50
CA GLY A 116 -10.43 28.40 36.31
C GLY A 116 -10.39 29.91 36.01
N ALA A 117 -9.72 30.34 34.93
CA ALA A 117 -9.69 31.73 34.50
C ALA A 117 -10.84 32.07 33.52
N ALA A 118 -10.68 33.13 32.73
CA ALA A 118 -11.65 33.56 31.74
C ALA A 118 -11.78 32.55 30.57
N PRO A 119 -12.95 32.49 29.90
CA PRO A 119 -13.13 31.65 28.73
C PRO A 119 -12.16 32.03 27.60
N VAL A 120 -11.65 31.03 26.91
CA VAL A 120 -10.74 31.21 25.76
C VAL A 120 -11.47 31.06 24.43
N THR A 121 -10.93 31.65 23.37
CA THR A 121 -11.35 31.37 21.99
C THR A 121 -10.19 30.70 21.26
N ILE A 122 -10.49 29.61 20.56
CA ILE A 122 -9.57 28.99 19.60
C ILE A 122 -10.13 29.22 18.21
N THR A 123 -9.35 29.85 17.33
CA THR A 123 -9.73 30.08 15.94
C THR A 123 -9.12 29.00 15.06
N LEU A 124 -9.96 28.32 14.27
CA LEU A 124 -9.53 27.39 13.24
C LEU A 124 -9.50 28.12 11.89
N THR A 125 -8.38 27.95 11.19
CA THR A 125 -8.22 28.43 9.81
C THR A 125 -8.43 27.24 8.87
N ALA A 126 -9.28 27.41 7.86
CA ALA A 126 -9.47 26.38 6.84
C ALA A 126 -8.15 26.16 6.07
N HIS A 127 -7.78 24.91 5.83
CA HIS A 127 -6.65 24.59 4.96
C HIS A 127 -7.11 24.47 3.51
N TYR A 128 -6.16 24.32 2.58
CA TYR A 128 -6.47 24.11 1.17
C TYR A 128 -7.42 22.92 0.97
N THR A 129 -8.33 23.00 0.00
CA THR A 129 -9.23 21.90 -0.37
C THR A 129 -9.05 21.42 -1.81
N SER A 130 -8.11 22.03 -2.53
CA SER A 130 -7.80 21.77 -3.93
C SER A 130 -6.34 21.40 -4.09
N ASP A 131 -6.06 20.69 -5.17
CA ASP A 131 -4.70 20.34 -5.56
C ASP A 131 -4.09 21.42 -6.47
N ASN A 132 -3.04 22.10 -6.01
CA ASN A 132 -2.27 23.01 -6.87
C ASN A 132 -1.28 22.24 -7.75
N LEU A 133 -1.60 22.10 -9.04
CA LEU A 133 -0.75 21.39 -9.99
C LEU A 133 0.59 22.10 -10.26
N ASP A 134 0.62 23.43 -10.13
CA ASP A 134 1.83 24.21 -10.36
C ASP A 134 2.80 24.18 -9.16
N TYR A 135 2.39 23.57 -8.05
CA TYR A 135 3.19 23.49 -6.83
C TYR A 135 4.58 22.92 -7.08
N ASP A 136 5.57 23.66 -6.63
CA ASP A 136 6.94 23.20 -6.50
C ASP A 136 7.08 22.60 -5.09
N TRP A 137 7.59 21.37 -5.04
CA TRP A 137 7.74 20.62 -3.80
C TRP A 137 8.53 21.39 -2.74
N TYR A 138 8.30 21.04 -1.48
CA TYR A 138 8.75 21.78 -0.33
C TYR A 138 10.27 21.93 -0.28
N SER A 139 10.69 23.15 0.06
CA SER A 139 12.06 23.47 0.41
C SER A 139 12.08 24.32 1.67
N PHE A 140 13.14 24.17 2.45
CA PHE A 140 13.33 24.91 3.69
C PHE A 140 14.80 25.24 3.90
N GLU A 141 15.10 26.50 4.23
CA GLU A 141 16.47 26.99 4.46
C GLU A 141 17.47 26.63 3.33
N GLY A 142 17.00 26.56 2.09
CA GLY A 142 17.82 26.21 0.91
C GLY A 142 18.09 24.71 0.74
N VAL A 143 17.40 23.85 1.50
CA VAL A 143 17.38 22.40 1.32
C VAL A 143 16.05 22.01 0.66
N GLU A 144 16.11 21.13 -0.33
CA GLU A 144 14.96 20.68 -1.14
C GLU A 144 14.56 19.25 -0.77
N GLY A 145 13.31 18.88 -1.07
CA GLY A 145 12.77 17.53 -0.98
C GLY A 145 12.68 16.99 0.45
N SER A 146 12.72 15.66 0.60
CA SER A 146 12.59 15.00 1.91
C SER A 146 13.68 15.44 2.89
N LYS A 147 14.85 15.84 2.39
CA LYS A 147 15.95 16.38 3.21
C LYS A 147 15.57 17.66 3.95
N ALA A 148 14.67 18.48 3.39
CA ALA A 148 14.15 19.67 4.07
C ALA A 148 13.36 19.29 5.32
N CYS A 149 12.58 18.21 5.26
CA CYS A 149 11.88 17.65 6.42
C CYS A 149 12.88 17.18 7.49
N GLY A 150 13.99 16.56 7.07
CA GLY A 150 15.08 16.10 7.95
C GLY A 150 15.82 17.19 8.72
N LEU A 151 15.63 18.47 8.40
CA LEU A 151 16.16 19.58 9.21
C LEU A 151 15.43 19.70 10.56
N CYS A 152 14.20 19.21 10.65
CA CYS A 152 13.35 19.30 11.84
C CYS A 152 12.92 17.92 12.36
N HIS A 153 12.68 16.95 11.48
CA HIS A 153 12.15 15.64 11.84
C HIS A 153 13.24 14.59 12.05
N THR A 154 13.06 13.80 13.10
CA THR A 154 13.97 12.69 13.48
C THR A 154 13.88 11.51 12.51
N ALA A 155 12.75 11.36 11.81
CA ALA A 155 12.43 10.21 10.97
C ALA A 155 13.14 10.19 9.59
N ASN A 156 13.81 11.26 9.16
CA ASN A 156 14.38 11.32 7.81
C ASN A 156 15.40 10.19 7.54
N ALA A 157 16.25 9.87 8.50
CA ALA A 157 17.22 8.77 8.35
C ALA A 157 16.53 7.39 8.28
N GLU A 158 15.39 7.24 8.95
CA GLU A 158 14.56 6.03 8.85
C GLU A 158 13.96 5.91 7.45
N TRP A 159 13.40 7.00 6.93
CA TRP A 159 12.80 7.07 5.61
C TRP A 159 13.80 6.87 4.48
N GLU A 160 15.00 7.47 4.54
CA GLU A 160 16.05 7.25 3.54
C GLU A 160 16.48 5.77 3.44
N ALA A 161 16.35 5.01 4.53
CA ALA A 161 16.62 3.59 4.57
C ALA A 161 15.43 2.72 4.10
N ASP A 162 14.28 3.33 3.85
CA ASP A 162 13.05 2.67 3.46
C ASP A 162 12.99 2.33 1.96
N ALA A 163 12.27 1.26 1.59
CA ALA A 163 12.14 0.85 0.20
C ALA A 163 11.31 1.84 -0.65
N HIS A 164 10.37 2.58 -0.05
CA HIS A 164 9.56 3.58 -0.74
C HIS A 164 10.40 4.79 -1.17
N ALA A 165 11.27 5.30 -0.31
CA ALA A 165 12.22 6.38 -0.62
C ALA A 165 13.31 5.96 -1.63
N GLN A 166 13.43 4.66 -1.90
CA GLN A 166 14.39 4.11 -2.86
C GLN A 166 13.71 3.63 -4.15
N ALA A 167 12.40 3.83 -4.30
CA ALA A 167 11.63 3.27 -5.42
C ALA A 167 12.16 3.70 -6.79
N ALA A 168 12.57 4.97 -6.93
CA ALA A 168 13.12 5.53 -8.16
C ALA A 168 14.52 4.98 -8.54
N ILE A 169 15.26 4.45 -7.56
CA ILE A 169 16.64 3.97 -7.75
C ILE A 169 16.79 2.46 -7.57
N ASN A 170 15.69 1.75 -7.31
CA ASN A 170 15.71 0.31 -7.08
C ASN A 170 16.14 -0.43 -8.36
N PRO A 171 17.29 -1.14 -8.35
CA PRO A 171 17.80 -1.78 -9.55
C PRO A 171 16.86 -2.85 -10.10
N ARG A 172 16.09 -3.55 -9.27
CA ARG A 172 15.12 -4.57 -9.75
C ARG A 172 13.98 -3.94 -10.53
N PHE A 173 13.46 -2.82 -10.02
CA PHE A 173 12.42 -2.06 -10.70
C PHE A 173 12.95 -1.50 -12.03
N LEU A 174 14.09 -0.80 -11.98
CA LEU A 174 14.67 -0.15 -13.16
C LEU A 174 15.04 -1.15 -14.26
N THR A 175 15.64 -2.30 -13.92
CA THR A 175 16.04 -3.30 -14.93
C THR A 175 14.84 -4.05 -15.53
N MET A 176 13.75 -4.23 -14.78
CA MET A 176 12.47 -4.73 -15.31
C MET A 176 11.79 -3.70 -16.20
N TYR A 177 11.78 -2.42 -15.81
CA TYR A 177 11.17 -1.38 -16.64
C TYR A 177 11.95 -1.16 -17.94
N MET A 178 13.28 -1.03 -17.86
CA MET A 178 14.15 -0.77 -19.02
C MET A 178 14.39 -2.00 -19.92
N GLY A 179 14.23 -3.21 -19.39
CA GLY A 179 14.63 -4.45 -20.06
C GLY A 179 16.14 -4.58 -20.22
N THR A 180 16.86 -4.25 -19.16
CA THR A 180 18.33 -4.43 -19.08
C THR A 180 18.67 -5.46 -18.00
N ASP A 181 19.94 -5.86 -17.90
CA ASP A 181 20.53 -6.31 -16.64
C ASP A 181 21.03 -5.11 -15.80
N ILE A 182 21.62 -5.37 -14.62
CA ILE A 182 22.22 -4.34 -13.76
C ILE A 182 23.45 -3.65 -14.38
N HIS A 183 24.02 -4.18 -15.45
CA HIS A 183 25.15 -3.59 -16.18
C HIS A 183 24.71 -2.74 -17.37
N GLY A 184 23.41 -2.65 -17.63
CA GLY A 184 22.83 -1.89 -18.73
C GLY A 184 22.82 -2.64 -20.07
N ASN A 185 23.18 -3.92 -20.08
CA ASN A 185 23.09 -4.75 -21.28
C ASN A 185 21.62 -4.98 -21.64
N LYS A 186 21.30 -4.95 -22.93
CA LYS A 186 19.94 -5.15 -23.46
C LYS A 186 19.91 -6.31 -24.43
N ASN A 187 18.74 -6.93 -24.54
CA ASN A 187 18.49 -7.91 -25.59
C ASN A 187 18.65 -7.25 -26.97
N SER A 188 19.18 -7.99 -27.94
CA SER A 188 18.94 -7.67 -29.35
C SER A 188 17.43 -7.66 -29.62
N SER A 189 16.97 -6.95 -30.66
CA SER A 189 15.53 -6.81 -30.96
C SER A 189 14.82 -8.15 -30.85
N LEU A 190 13.96 -8.28 -29.83
CA LEU A 190 13.27 -9.54 -29.55
C LEU A 190 12.41 -9.90 -30.76
N PRO A 191 12.43 -11.16 -31.22
CA PRO A 191 11.60 -11.58 -32.34
C PRO A 191 10.14 -11.31 -31.99
N LYS A 192 9.41 -10.73 -32.95
CA LYS A 192 7.98 -10.47 -32.85
C LYS A 192 7.28 -11.17 -34.01
N ASP A 193 6.03 -11.61 -33.80
CA ASP A 193 5.19 -12.10 -34.89
C ASP A 193 4.74 -10.97 -35.82
N ASN A 194 3.93 -11.29 -36.83
CA ASN A 194 3.41 -10.30 -37.78
C ASN A 194 2.39 -9.31 -37.16
N LEU A 195 1.95 -9.54 -35.93
CA LEU A 195 1.08 -8.66 -35.15
C LEU A 195 1.88 -7.85 -34.12
N GLY A 196 3.20 -7.99 -34.07
CA GLY A 196 4.05 -7.31 -33.11
C GLY A 196 4.08 -7.95 -31.72
N LYS A 197 3.55 -9.16 -31.55
CA LYS A 197 3.59 -9.90 -30.28
C LYS A 197 5.00 -10.46 -30.05
N PRO A 198 5.62 -10.24 -28.87
CA PRO A 198 6.85 -10.90 -28.47
C PRO A 198 6.77 -12.42 -28.64
N LEU A 199 7.80 -13.00 -29.25
CA LEU A 199 8.02 -14.45 -29.32
C LEU A 199 9.01 -14.88 -28.23
N PRO A 200 9.07 -16.19 -27.89
CA PRO A 200 10.06 -16.71 -26.96
C PRO A 200 11.49 -16.30 -27.36
N PRO A 201 12.37 -15.97 -26.40
CA PRO A 201 13.75 -15.57 -26.71
C PRO A 201 14.55 -16.76 -27.25
N ASP A 202 15.44 -16.48 -28.22
CA ASP A 202 16.46 -17.44 -28.63
C ASP A 202 17.59 -17.47 -27.59
N LEU A 203 17.53 -18.46 -26.69
CA LEU A 203 18.52 -18.63 -25.61
C LEU A 203 19.90 -19.11 -26.10
N SER A 204 20.11 -19.30 -27.41
CA SER A 204 21.46 -19.47 -27.98
C SER A 204 22.26 -18.16 -28.07
N GLN A 205 21.57 -17.02 -27.93
CA GLN A 205 22.15 -15.68 -27.87
C GLN A 205 22.10 -15.11 -26.44
N PRO A 206 22.91 -14.08 -26.11
CA PRO A 206 22.79 -13.40 -24.83
C PRO A 206 21.38 -12.86 -24.59
N TYR A 207 20.79 -13.22 -23.44
CA TYR A 207 19.46 -12.78 -23.02
C TYR A 207 19.52 -12.25 -21.58
N TYR A 208 18.97 -11.04 -21.39
CA TYR A 208 19.01 -10.24 -20.16
C TYR A 208 17.60 -10.07 -19.55
N GLY A 209 16.69 -11.02 -19.84
CA GLY A 209 15.35 -11.07 -19.29
C GLY A 209 14.35 -10.12 -19.97
N PRO A 210 13.07 -10.14 -19.56
CA PRO A 210 12.03 -9.30 -20.13
C PRO A 210 12.18 -7.84 -19.72
N GLY A 211 11.47 -6.93 -20.40
CA GLY A 211 11.28 -5.60 -19.84
C GLY A 211 10.24 -4.76 -20.55
N PHE A 212 9.56 -3.91 -19.78
CA PHE A 212 8.40 -3.15 -20.24
C PHE A 212 8.73 -2.30 -21.48
N ARG A 213 9.85 -1.56 -21.46
CA ARG A 213 10.27 -0.70 -22.57
C ARG A 213 10.78 -1.47 -23.81
N LEU A 214 11.06 -2.77 -23.71
CA LEU A 214 11.34 -3.60 -24.88
C LEU A 214 10.05 -3.94 -25.64
N ASP A 215 8.97 -4.14 -24.91
CA ASP A 215 7.66 -4.44 -25.48
C ASP A 215 6.96 -3.17 -25.98
N TYR A 216 7.03 -2.11 -25.16
CA TYR A 216 6.37 -0.82 -25.39
C TYR A 216 7.37 0.34 -25.39
N PRO A 217 8.20 0.48 -26.45
CA PRO A 217 9.25 1.51 -26.51
C PRO A 217 8.71 2.95 -26.54
N ASP A 218 7.46 3.12 -26.95
CA ASP A 218 6.77 4.41 -27.07
C ASP A 218 5.67 4.62 -26.01
N ARG A 219 5.58 3.79 -24.97
CA ARG A 219 4.63 4.00 -23.84
C ARG A 219 5.33 4.02 -22.50
N ALA A 220 4.72 4.70 -21.53
CA ALA A 220 5.24 4.79 -20.16
C ALA A 220 4.63 3.75 -19.20
N GLY A 221 3.44 3.23 -19.49
CA GLY A 221 2.72 2.33 -18.59
C GLY A 221 2.29 3.03 -17.30
N ASN A 222 1.86 2.25 -16.31
CA ASN A 222 1.36 2.75 -15.03
C ASN A 222 2.38 2.71 -13.88
N CYS A 223 3.63 2.33 -14.16
CA CYS A 223 4.64 2.10 -13.13
C CYS A 223 4.93 3.36 -12.30
N ALA A 224 4.96 4.53 -12.94
CA ALA A 224 5.22 5.79 -12.26
C ALA A 224 4.13 6.19 -11.26
N ALA A 225 2.88 5.73 -11.47
CA ALA A 225 1.75 6.08 -10.61
C ALA A 225 1.94 5.61 -9.15
N CYS A 226 2.65 4.49 -8.95
CA CYS A 226 2.95 3.95 -7.63
C CYS A 226 4.40 4.20 -7.18
N HIS A 227 5.36 4.25 -8.11
CA HIS A 227 6.79 4.29 -7.75
C HIS A 227 7.40 5.69 -7.73
N THR A 228 6.87 6.62 -8.53
CA THR A 228 7.46 7.95 -8.73
C THR A 228 6.36 9.01 -8.95
N PRO A 229 5.43 9.19 -8.00
CA PRO A 229 4.28 10.08 -8.15
C PRO A 229 4.67 11.57 -8.25
N ALA A 230 5.91 11.93 -7.90
CA ALA A 230 6.44 13.29 -8.11
C ALA A 230 7.03 13.52 -9.52
N ALA A 231 7.07 12.51 -10.39
CA ALA A 231 7.65 12.61 -11.74
C ALA A 231 6.86 13.51 -12.71
N SER A 232 5.64 13.92 -12.35
CA SER A 232 4.81 14.77 -13.19
C SER A 232 3.91 15.68 -12.35
N LYS A 233 3.55 16.83 -12.91
CA LYS A 233 2.56 17.77 -12.38
C LYS A 233 1.14 17.48 -12.89
N LEU A 234 0.92 16.38 -13.62
CA LEU A 234 -0.41 15.97 -14.06
C LEU A 234 -1.38 15.82 -12.88
N ASP A 235 -2.65 16.15 -13.13
CA ASP A 235 -3.73 15.91 -12.17
C ASP A 235 -3.75 14.43 -11.76
N PRO A 236 -3.75 14.09 -10.46
CA PRO A 236 -3.95 12.72 -9.98
C PRO A 236 -5.11 12.00 -10.67
N ALA A 237 -6.22 12.72 -10.96
CA ALA A 237 -7.38 12.16 -11.65
C ALA A 237 -7.14 11.87 -13.14
N ASN A 238 -6.04 12.34 -13.75
CA ASN A 238 -5.65 12.03 -15.12
C ASN A 238 -5.03 10.63 -15.22
N THR A 239 -5.85 9.63 -14.94
CA THR A 239 -5.49 8.21 -14.96
C THR A 239 -4.93 7.77 -16.31
N CYS A 240 -5.36 8.40 -17.41
CA CYS A 240 -4.83 8.12 -18.75
C CYS A 240 -3.33 8.46 -18.88
N GLY A 241 -2.92 9.63 -18.39
CA GLY A 241 -1.51 10.04 -18.36
C GLY A 241 -0.68 9.22 -17.37
N TRP A 242 -1.22 8.98 -16.17
CA TRP A 242 -0.56 8.16 -15.14
C TRP A 242 -0.40 6.69 -15.53
N SER A 243 -1.31 6.15 -16.35
CA SER A 243 -1.25 4.78 -16.88
C SER A 243 -0.56 4.68 -18.24
N GLY A 244 -0.15 5.81 -18.84
CA GLY A 244 0.51 5.83 -20.15
C GLY A 244 -0.31 5.17 -21.26
N CYS A 245 -1.63 5.41 -21.29
CA CYS A 245 -2.56 4.71 -22.19
C CYS A 245 -2.27 4.95 -23.67
N HIS A 246 -1.70 6.10 -24.00
CA HIS A 246 -1.32 6.49 -25.36
C HIS A 246 0.18 6.40 -25.58
N SER A 247 0.60 6.21 -26.82
CA SER A 247 2.01 6.32 -27.16
C SER A 247 2.48 7.77 -27.15
N SER A 248 3.77 7.96 -26.92
CA SER A 248 4.45 9.25 -27.04
C SER A 248 4.26 9.85 -28.44
N THR A 249 4.11 9.02 -29.47
CA THR A 249 3.78 9.49 -30.82
C THR A 249 2.40 10.14 -30.85
N THR A 250 1.38 9.51 -30.27
CA THR A 250 0.02 10.08 -30.22
C THR A 250 -0.01 11.38 -29.41
N ALA A 251 0.64 11.39 -28.25
CA ALA A 251 0.73 12.59 -27.40
C ALA A 251 1.43 13.75 -28.12
N ALA A 252 2.51 13.47 -28.88
CA ALA A 252 3.22 14.50 -29.66
C ALA A 252 2.37 15.18 -30.75
N TYR A 253 1.26 14.56 -31.18
CA TYR A 253 0.37 15.12 -32.21
C TYR A 253 -1.00 15.58 -31.67
N SER A 254 -1.21 15.59 -30.34
CA SER A 254 -2.49 15.96 -29.74
C SER A 254 -2.33 16.70 -28.42
N GLU A 255 -2.87 17.91 -28.34
CA GLU A 255 -2.92 18.70 -27.09
C GLU A 255 -3.89 18.13 -26.04
N GLN A 256 -4.78 17.20 -26.45
CA GLN A 256 -5.76 16.58 -25.55
C GLN A 256 -5.23 15.33 -24.84
N VAL A 257 -4.06 14.84 -25.25
CA VAL A 257 -3.47 13.60 -24.75
C VAL A 257 -2.12 13.94 -24.12
N PRO A 258 -1.99 13.85 -22.78
CA PRO A 258 -0.70 14.10 -22.16
C PRO A 258 0.30 12.99 -22.51
N ASP A 259 1.59 13.32 -22.45
CA ASP A 259 2.63 12.30 -22.40
C ASP A 259 2.43 11.41 -21.17
N GLY A 260 2.68 10.11 -21.35
CA GLY A 260 2.68 9.17 -20.23
C GLY A 260 3.82 9.48 -19.25
N VAL A 261 3.55 9.33 -17.94
CA VAL A 261 4.55 9.65 -16.92
C VAL A 261 5.62 8.57 -16.85
N SER A 262 6.87 8.93 -17.15
CA SER A 262 8.01 8.02 -17.12
C SER A 262 8.66 7.98 -15.72
N PRO A 263 8.97 6.80 -15.17
CA PRO A 263 9.73 6.67 -13.91
C PRO A 263 11.25 6.75 -14.11
N LEU A 264 11.74 7.08 -15.31
CA LEU A 264 13.17 7.11 -15.65
C LEU A 264 13.71 8.54 -15.72
N TYR A 265 15.02 8.66 -15.49
CA TYR A 265 15.80 9.90 -15.65
C TYR A 265 15.27 11.06 -14.80
N LEU A 266 14.75 10.72 -13.62
CA LEU A 266 14.18 11.69 -12.67
C LEU A 266 15.28 12.52 -12.01
N THR A 267 14.93 13.75 -11.64
CA THR A 267 15.80 14.73 -10.99
C THR A 267 15.01 15.45 -9.88
N GLY A 268 15.70 16.06 -8.92
CA GLY A 268 15.04 16.75 -7.81
C GLY A 268 14.17 15.80 -6.99
N ASP A 269 13.02 16.27 -6.52
CA ASP A 269 12.10 15.52 -5.66
C ASP A 269 11.57 14.25 -6.33
N ALA A 270 11.42 14.26 -7.66
CA ALA A 270 11.02 13.09 -8.41
C ALA A 270 12.01 11.91 -8.29
N ALA A 271 13.30 12.21 -8.10
CA ALA A 271 14.33 11.18 -7.96
C ALA A 271 14.30 10.46 -6.60
N GLU A 272 13.52 10.94 -5.63
CA GLU A 272 13.30 10.31 -4.33
C GLU A 272 12.30 9.13 -4.41
N GLY A 273 11.60 8.94 -5.53
CA GLY A 273 10.53 7.96 -5.62
C GLY A 273 9.30 8.42 -4.84
N ILE A 274 9.04 7.83 -3.68
CA ILE A 274 8.06 8.34 -2.72
C ILE A 274 8.77 9.30 -1.76
N SER A 275 8.36 10.57 -1.74
CA SER A 275 8.91 11.57 -0.80
C SER A 275 8.09 11.65 0.49
N CYS A 276 8.68 12.16 1.58
CA CYS A 276 7.95 12.47 2.82
C CYS A 276 6.71 13.32 2.50
N GLU A 277 6.91 14.33 1.67
CA GLU A 277 5.90 15.30 1.34
C GLU A 277 4.74 14.73 0.52
N PHE A 278 5.01 13.80 -0.41
CA PHE A 278 3.93 13.14 -1.14
C PHE A 278 2.94 12.49 -0.17
N CYS A 279 3.45 11.70 0.79
CA CYS A 279 2.62 11.06 1.82
C CYS A 279 1.90 12.10 2.70
N HIS A 280 2.60 13.14 3.15
CA HIS A 280 2.05 14.18 4.01
C HIS A 280 1.13 15.20 3.29
N LYS A 281 0.88 15.02 1.99
CA LYS A 281 -0.11 15.82 1.22
C LYS A 281 -1.31 15.01 0.72
N ILE A 282 -1.33 13.70 0.94
CA ILE A 282 -2.51 12.88 0.68
C ILE A 282 -3.56 13.23 1.76
N GLY A 283 -4.70 13.75 1.34
CA GLY A 283 -5.82 14.05 2.24
C GLY A 283 -7.02 13.13 2.08
N GLU A 284 -7.13 12.42 0.95
CA GLU A 284 -8.21 11.44 0.71
C GLU A 284 -7.68 10.25 -0.10
N VAL A 285 -8.31 9.09 0.12
CA VAL A 285 -8.13 7.87 -0.69
C VAL A 285 -9.49 7.47 -1.28
N PHE A 286 -9.50 7.07 -2.54
CA PHE A 286 -10.70 6.66 -3.25
C PHE A 286 -10.84 5.14 -3.26
N LEU A 287 -11.80 4.63 -2.48
CA LEU A 287 -12.15 3.22 -2.39
C LEU A 287 -13.57 2.98 -2.92
N VAL A 288 -13.77 1.82 -3.54
CA VAL A 288 -15.08 1.33 -3.94
C VAL A 288 -15.88 0.97 -2.69
N PRO A 289 -17.02 1.62 -2.39
CA PRO A 289 -17.76 1.40 -1.14
C PRO A 289 -18.17 -0.06 -0.90
N GLU A 290 -18.46 -0.81 -1.96
CA GLU A 290 -18.92 -2.19 -1.87
C GLU A 290 -17.82 -3.18 -1.49
N THR A 291 -16.58 -2.92 -1.89
CA THR A 291 -15.45 -3.85 -1.71
C THR A 291 -14.40 -3.34 -0.73
N GLY A 292 -14.38 -2.03 -0.46
CA GLY A 292 -13.31 -1.36 0.28
C GLY A 292 -11.99 -1.27 -0.48
N LEU A 293 -11.90 -1.73 -1.75
CA LEU A 293 -10.67 -1.72 -2.54
C LEU A 293 -10.56 -0.47 -3.42
N PRO A 294 -9.36 -0.07 -3.85
CA PRO A 294 -9.22 0.94 -4.90
C PRO A 294 -9.86 0.49 -6.22
N HIS A 295 -10.20 1.47 -7.06
CA HIS A 295 -10.68 1.16 -8.41
C HIS A 295 -9.56 0.47 -9.24
N PRO A 296 -9.84 -0.67 -9.91
CA PRO A 296 -8.85 -1.42 -10.68
C PRO A 296 -8.05 -0.62 -11.72
N ASP A 297 -8.67 0.40 -12.34
CA ASP A 297 -8.03 1.23 -13.36
C ASP A 297 -7.29 2.45 -12.79
N LYS A 298 -7.32 2.69 -11.48
CA LYS A 298 -6.72 3.85 -10.81
C LYS A 298 -5.54 3.44 -9.90
N PRO A 299 -4.37 3.08 -10.46
CA PRO A 299 -3.22 2.72 -9.65
C PRO A 299 -2.62 3.92 -8.92
N GLY A 300 -2.12 3.71 -7.70
CA GLY A 300 -1.28 4.64 -6.95
C GLY A 300 -1.89 6.03 -6.81
N ILE A 301 -1.17 7.05 -7.31
CA ILE A 301 -1.61 8.45 -7.26
C ILE A 301 -3.00 8.68 -7.87
N SER A 302 -3.45 7.85 -8.82
CA SER A 302 -4.82 7.98 -9.38
C SER A 302 -5.95 7.63 -8.41
N SER A 303 -5.63 7.02 -7.28
CA SER A 303 -6.56 6.64 -6.21
C SER A 303 -6.44 7.54 -4.96
N VAL A 304 -5.77 8.69 -5.05
CA VAL A 304 -5.68 9.66 -3.94
C VAL A 304 -6.06 11.07 -4.36
N ARG A 305 -6.42 11.90 -3.38
CA ARG A 305 -6.43 13.36 -3.52
C ARG A 305 -5.24 13.97 -2.81
N LEU A 306 -4.45 14.75 -3.55
CA LEU A 306 -3.41 15.60 -3.01
C LEU A 306 -3.95 16.99 -2.68
N TYR A 307 -3.38 17.62 -1.66
CA TYR A 307 -3.72 18.97 -1.22
C TYR A 307 -2.49 19.87 -1.30
N ARG A 308 -1.94 20.02 -2.51
CA ARG A 308 -0.80 20.90 -2.73
C ARG A 308 -1.19 22.37 -2.55
N PRO A 309 -0.50 23.12 -1.67
CA PRO A 309 -0.80 24.52 -1.40
C PRO A 309 -0.75 25.42 -2.64
N ALA A 310 -1.67 26.37 -2.72
CA ALA A 310 -1.68 27.43 -3.75
C ALA A 310 -1.11 28.78 -3.26
N GLY A 311 -0.86 28.92 -1.95
CA GLY A 311 -0.35 30.15 -1.34
C GLY A 311 0.99 29.95 -0.63
N GLU A 312 1.37 30.95 0.18
CA GLU A 312 2.63 30.92 0.93
C GLU A 312 2.61 29.93 2.11
N ASP A 313 1.42 29.68 2.67
CA ASP A 313 1.26 28.74 3.77
C ASP A 313 1.40 27.30 3.28
N GLN A 314 2.13 26.48 4.03
CA GLN A 314 2.24 25.05 3.76
C GLN A 314 1.08 24.27 4.38
N LEU A 315 0.94 23.02 3.94
CA LEU A 315 0.04 22.04 4.53
C LEU A 315 0.74 20.69 4.60
N PHE A 316 0.78 20.14 5.81
CA PHE A 316 1.23 18.79 6.11
C PHE A 316 0.20 18.10 7.01
N PHE A 317 -0.20 16.89 6.60
CA PHE A 317 -1.08 16.04 7.39
C PHE A 317 -0.27 15.15 8.32
N GLY A 318 -0.71 14.99 9.58
CA GLY A 318 -0.07 14.11 10.54
C GLY A 318 -1.08 13.42 11.46
N THR A 319 -0.59 12.58 12.37
CA THR A 319 -1.41 11.83 13.35
C THR A 319 -1.63 12.58 14.67
N PHE A 320 -1.16 13.83 14.77
CA PHE A 320 -1.29 14.65 15.97
C PHE A 320 -2.16 15.90 15.73
N ASP A 321 -3.22 16.03 16.53
CA ASP A 321 -4.18 17.15 16.59
C ASP A 321 -3.79 18.22 17.63
N ASP A 322 -2.60 18.10 18.20
CA ASP A 322 -2.08 19.01 19.23
C ASP A 322 -0.70 19.58 18.89
N VAL A 323 -0.34 19.54 17.61
CA VAL A 323 0.80 20.29 17.10
C VAL A 323 0.41 21.77 17.05
N SER A 324 1.00 22.57 17.94
CA SER A 324 0.73 24.01 18.05
C SER A 324 1.67 24.82 17.14
N ARG A 325 1.70 24.47 15.85
CA ARG A 325 2.51 25.14 14.83
C ARG A 325 1.64 25.42 13.59
N PRO A 326 1.95 26.50 12.85
CA PRO A 326 1.30 26.75 11.56
C PRO A 326 1.58 25.59 10.58
N ALA A 327 0.73 25.44 9.57
CA ALA A 327 0.83 24.47 8.47
C ALA A 327 0.52 22.99 8.79
N ASP A 328 0.35 22.60 10.05
CA ASP A 328 0.02 21.22 10.42
C ASP A 328 -1.50 21.00 10.57
N SER A 329 -2.00 19.88 10.06
CA SER A 329 -3.37 19.41 10.30
C SER A 329 -3.39 17.93 10.67
N TYR A 330 -4.23 17.55 11.62
CA TYR A 330 -4.50 16.15 11.90
C TYR A 330 -5.32 15.50 10.78
N LEU A 331 -4.97 14.28 10.41
CA LEU A 331 -5.70 13.47 9.45
C LEU A 331 -5.85 12.02 9.97
N PRO A 332 -7.05 11.63 10.45
CA PRO A 332 -7.29 10.26 10.94
C PRO A 332 -6.92 9.17 9.93
N LEU A 333 -7.09 9.43 8.63
CA LEU A 333 -6.76 8.48 7.56
C LEU A 333 -5.32 7.95 7.66
N LEU A 334 -4.36 8.73 8.17
CA LEU A 334 -2.97 8.30 8.34
C LEU A 334 -2.82 7.15 9.37
N GLU A 335 -3.82 6.94 10.22
CA GLU A 335 -3.90 5.87 11.22
C GLU A 335 -4.67 4.64 10.68
N GLU A 336 -5.15 4.66 9.43
CA GLU A 336 -5.96 3.59 8.84
C GLU A 336 -5.18 2.83 7.75
N SER A 337 -5.33 1.50 7.68
CA SER A 337 -4.75 0.68 6.60
C SER A 337 -5.20 1.12 5.19
N ALA A 338 -6.36 1.78 5.09
CA ALA A 338 -6.89 2.36 3.86
C ALA A 338 -5.90 3.33 3.19
N PHE A 339 -5.05 4.01 3.98
CA PHE A 339 -4.00 4.89 3.46
C PHE A 339 -3.01 4.17 2.53
N CYS A 340 -2.72 2.90 2.80
CA CYS A 340 -1.76 2.10 2.03
C CYS A 340 -2.38 1.51 0.75
N ALA A 341 -3.71 1.40 0.69
CA ALA A 341 -4.43 0.68 -0.36
C ALA A 341 -4.11 1.12 -1.81
N PRO A 342 -3.97 2.43 -2.13
CA PRO A 342 -3.74 2.90 -3.51
C PRO A 342 -2.54 2.25 -4.21
N CYS A 343 -1.48 1.95 -3.46
CA CYS A 343 -0.24 1.37 -4.00
C CYS A 343 -0.14 -0.15 -3.76
N HIS A 344 -0.91 -0.70 -2.82
CA HIS A 344 -0.88 -2.11 -2.40
C HIS A 344 -2.02 -2.96 -2.98
N TYR A 345 -2.58 -2.50 -4.09
CA TYR A 345 -3.55 -3.19 -4.93
C TYR A 345 -3.28 -2.87 -6.40
N GLY A 346 -3.18 -3.89 -7.25
CA GLY A 346 -2.82 -3.70 -8.65
C GLY A 346 -3.40 -4.77 -9.57
N VAL A 347 -4.13 -4.30 -10.58
CA VAL A 347 -4.65 -5.10 -11.69
C VAL A 347 -3.86 -4.74 -12.94
N PHE A 348 -3.34 -5.76 -13.62
CA PHE A 348 -2.62 -5.61 -14.88
C PHE A 348 -3.28 -6.49 -15.93
N ASP A 349 -2.80 -6.34 -17.18
CA ASP A 349 -3.48 -6.88 -18.35
C ASP A 349 -4.91 -6.32 -18.51
N GLY A 350 -5.59 -6.68 -19.58
CA GLY A 350 -6.97 -6.28 -19.84
C GLY A 350 -7.13 -4.85 -20.35
N VAL A 351 -8.38 -4.38 -20.33
CA VAL A 351 -8.77 -3.06 -20.85
C VAL A 351 -9.29 -2.20 -19.72
N ALA A 352 -8.50 -1.19 -19.34
CA ALA A 352 -8.86 -0.21 -18.34
C ALA A 352 -9.92 0.78 -18.85
N GLY A 353 -10.95 1.02 -18.04
CA GLY A 353 -11.98 2.02 -18.32
C GLY A 353 -13.19 1.90 -17.40
N ASP A 354 -13.89 3.01 -17.23
CA ASP A 354 -15.10 3.11 -16.41
C ASP A 354 -14.93 2.51 -15.01
N MET A 355 -13.83 2.87 -14.32
CA MET A 355 -13.56 2.43 -12.96
C MET A 355 -13.29 0.93 -12.81
N THR A 356 -13.01 0.24 -13.93
CA THR A 356 -12.80 -1.21 -14.02
C THR A 356 -11.66 -1.56 -14.97
N VAL A 357 -11.17 -2.80 -14.90
CA VAL A 357 -10.26 -3.38 -15.89
C VAL A 357 -10.88 -4.67 -16.40
N ALA A 358 -11.49 -4.62 -17.58
CA ALA A 358 -12.11 -5.78 -18.20
C ALA A 358 -11.03 -6.80 -18.57
N ASP A 359 -11.24 -8.07 -18.24
CA ASP A 359 -10.30 -9.19 -18.43
C ASP A 359 -8.94 -9.01 -17.71
N GLY A 360 -8.84 -8.06 -16.78
CA GLY A 360 -7.62 -7.84 -16.01
C GLY A 360 -7.35 -8.92 -14.96
N VAL A 361 -6.07 -9.06 -14.61
CA VAL A 361 -5.59 -10.01 -13.61
C VAL A 361 -5.02 -9.25 -12.41
N VAL A 362 -5.46 -9.63 -11.21
CA VAL A 362 -4.92 -9.09 -9.95
C VAL A 362 -3.51 -9.63 -9.76
N ILE A 363 -2.51 -8.76 -9.85
CA ILE A 363 -1.08 -9.10 -9.70
C ILE A 363 -0.64 -9.02 -8.25
N TYR A 364 -1.11 -8.01 -7.52
CA TYR A 364 -0.84 -7.85 -6.10
C TYR A 364 -2.06 -7.26 -5.39
N ASN A 365 -2.31 -7.74 -4.17
CA ASN A 365 -3.49 -7.37 -3.39
C ASN A 365 -3.24 -7.56 -1.88
N SER A 366 -2.11 -7.09 -1.35
CA SER A 366 -1.82 -7.23 0.08
C SER A 366 -2.87 -6.56 0.95
N PHE A 367 -3.40 -5.41 0.51
CA PHE A 367 -4.49 -4.72 1.22
C PHE A 367 -5.79 -5.54 1.23
N GLY A 368 -6.22 -6.11 0.09
CA GLY A 368 -7.43 -6.94 0.06
C GLY A 368 -7.25 -8.30 0.75
N GLU A 369 -6.04 -8.85 0.75
CA GLU A 369 -5.70 -10.03 1.55
C GLU A 369 -5.83 -9.73 3.06
N TRP A 370 -5.34 -8.56 3.50
CA TRP A 370 -5.54 -8.05 4.87
C TRP A 370 -7.02 -7.85 5.20
N LEU A 371 -7.77 -7.21 4.30
CA LEU A 371 -9.20 -6.95 4.45
C LEU A 371 -10.02 -8.25 4.57
N ALA A 372 -9.59 -9.32 3.93
CA ALA A 372 -10.23 -10.63 4.02
C ALA A 372 -9.83 -11.42 5.29
N SER A 373 -8.90 -10.91 6.10
CA SER A 373 -8.37 -11.58 7.28
C SER A 373 -8.97 -11.01 8.58
N PRO A 374 -8.83 -11.74 9.71
CA PRO A 374 -9.18 -11.21 11.03
C PRO A 374 -8.40 -9.96 11.46
N TYR A 375 -7.28 -9.65 10.81
CA TYR A 375 -6.50 -8.45 11.13
C TYR A 375 -7.20 -7.16 10.73
N SER A 376 -8.19 -7.22 9.83
CA SER A 376 -8.99 -6.06 9.45
C SER A 376 -10.14 -5.72 10.40
N ASP A 377 -10.33 -6.53 11.44
CA ASP A 377 -11.36 -6.28 12.45
C ASP A 377 -11.09 -4.95 13.17
N PRO A 378 -12.04 -4.01 13.21
CA PRO A 378 -11.80 -2.67 13.74
C PRO A 378 -11.66 -2.63 15.27
N GLU A 379 -12.03 -3.69 16.00
CA GLU A 379 -11.97 -3.75 17.46
C GLU A 379 -10.78 -4.58 17.97
N THR A 380 -10.43 -5.64 17.25
CA THR A 380 -9.48 -6.67 17.69
C THR A 380 -8.33 -6.92 16.70
N GLY A 381 -8.43 -6.34 15.50
CA GLY A 381 -7.43 -6.46 14.45
C GLY A 381 -6.21 -5.56 14.67
N GLN A 382 -5.39 -5.49 13.64
CA GLN A 382 -4.19 -4.64 13.58
C GLN A 382 -4.13 -3.98 12.21
N THR A 383 -3.78 -2.71 12.20
CA THR A 383 -3.57 -1.93 10.98
C THR A 383 -2.27 -2.34 10.28
N CYS A 384 -2.10 -1.93 9.02
CA CYS A 384 -0.82 -2.06 8.32
C CYS A 384 0.30 -1.37 9.11
N GLN A 385 0.00 -0.19 9.67
CA GLN A 385 0.91 0.66 10.43
C GLN A 385 1.39 -0.02 11.71
N ASP A 386 0.57 -0.80 12.40
CA ASP A 386 0.96 -1.45 13.66
C ASP A 386 2.17 -2.40 13.46
N CYS A 387 2.26 -3.05 12.30
CA CYS A 387 3.38 -3.94 11.97
C CYS A 387 4.46 -3.27 11.10
N HIS A 388 4.06 -2.45 10.13
CA HIS A 388 4.98 -1.85 9.14
C HIS A 388 5.43 -0.44 9.51
N MET A 389 4.87 0.19 10.53
CA MET A 389 5.35 1.45 11.09
C MET A 389 5.43 1.32 12.62
N PRO A 390 6.24 0.38 13.14
CA PRO A 390 6.22 0.06 14.56
C PRO A 390 6.61 1.26 15.41
N ALA A 391 5.93 1.42 16.54
CA ALA A 391 6.22 2.49 17.49
C ALA A 391 7.41 2.17 18.40
N GLY A 392 7.91 3.17 19.13
CA GLY A 392 8.78 2.94 20.29
C GLY A 392 10.27 3.22 20.12
N ASN A 393 10.69 3.92 19.06
CA ASN A 393 12.11 4.24 18.83
C ASN A 393 12.55 5.63 19.31
N SER A 394 11.62 6.53 19.67
CA SER A 394 11.94 7.91 20.04
C SER A 394 10.82 8.58 20.84
N ASP A 395 11.19 9.44 21.80
CA ASP A 395 10.27 10.36 22.49
C ASP A 395 9.91 11.59 21.62
N TYR A 396 10.57 11.77 20.48
CA TYR A 396 10.48 12.96 19.63
C TYR A 396 10.30 12.60 18.14
N PHE A 397 9.29 13.22 17.50
CA PHE A 397 9.12 13.21 16.04
C PHE A 397 9.72 14.47 15.37
N VAL A 398 9.98 15.52 16.16
CA VAL A 398 10.72 16.74 15.80
C VAL A 398 11.84 16.92 16.81
N PHE A 399 13.04 17.30 16.37
CA PHE A 399 14.19 17.53 17.27
C PHE A 399 13.86 18.56 18.37
N ALA A 400 14.32 18.31 19.60
CA ALA A 400 14.03 19.17 20.75
C ALA A 400 14.53 20.60 20.53
N GLU A 401 15.72 20.77 19.95
CA GLU A 401 16.32 22.05 19.57
C GLU A 401 15.56 22.80 18.47
N LYS A 402 14.73 22.09 17.69
CA LYS A 402 13.79 22.68 16.72
C LYS A 402 12.41 22.93 17.34
N GLY A 403 12.27 22.75 18.66
CA GLY A 403 11.06 22.93 19.46
C GLY A 403 10.11 21.72 19.43
N GLY A 404 10.65 20.52 19.23
CA GLY A 404 9.92 19.28 19.45
C GLY A 404 9.56 19.10 20.93
N LEU A 405 8.41 18.49 21.17
CA LEU A 405 7.92 18.19 22.51
C LEU A 405 8.01 16.68 22.75
N PRO A 406 8.45 16.23 23.94
CA PRO A 406 8.49 14.81 24.27
C PRO A 406 7.08 14.23 24.28
N ARG A 407 6.93 13.04 23.71
CA ARG A 407 5.68 12.28 23.65
C ARG A 407 5.93 10.84 24.09
N ASP A 408 4.84 10.14 24.36
CA ASP A 408 4.90 8.68 24.50
C ASP A 408 5.50 8.06 23.21
N PRO A 409 6.62 7.32 23.29
CA PRO A 409 7.22 6.64 22.15
C PRO A 409 6.27 5.69 21.43
N GLN A 410 5.25 5.15 22.12
CA GLN A 410 4.25 4.29 21.50
C GLN A 410 3.33 5.04 20.52
N ARG A 411 3.36 6.39 20.52
CA ARG A 411 2.63 7.23 19.55
C ARG A 411 3.52 7.75 18.42
N ILE A 412 4.82 7.44 18.45
CA ILE A 412 5.77 7.87 17.42
C ILE A 412 6.18 6.64 16.63
N HIS A 413 5.68 6.58 15.40
CA HIS A 413 5.82 5.45 14.51
C HIS A 413 7.06 5.59 13.62
N SER A 414 7.77 4.49 13.42
CA SER A 414 8.93 4.47 12.55
C SER A 414 8.52 4.65 11.09
N HIS A 415 9.36 5.37 10.33
CA HIS A 415 9.23 5.51 8.88
C HIS A 415 10.14 4.53 8.12
N ARG A 416 10.89 3.68 8.83
CA ARG A 416 11.66 2.57 8.25
C ARG A 416 10.75 1.35 8.19
N MET A 417 9.86 1.30 7.20
CA MET A 417 8.78 0.34 7.07
C MET A 417 9.32 -1.03 6.66
N PRO A 418 9.54 -1.96 7.61
CA PRO A 418 10.22 -3.21 7.31
C PRO A 418 9.38 -4.05 6.35
N GLY A 419 10.04 -4.83 5.50
CA GLY A 419 9.36 -5.64 4.48
C GLY A 419 10.25 -6.75 3.96
N ALA A 420 10.18 -7.00 2.65
CA ALA A 420 10.92 -8.07 1.98
C ALA A 420 12.45 -7.99 2.08
N ALA A 421 13.04 -6.92 2.61
CA ALA A 421 14.47 -6.78 2.88
C ALA A 421 14.85 -7.04 4.35
N ASP A 422 13.87 -7.07 5.26
CA ASP A 422 14.10 -7.23 6.68
C ASP A 422 14.06 -8.70 7.08
N LYS A 423 15.23 -9.24 7.45
CA LYS A 423 15.35 -10.64 7.85
C LYS A 423 14.57 -10.94 9.12
N THR A 424 14.61 -10.05 10.12
CA THR A 424 13.94 -10.26 11.40
C THR A 424 12.43 -10.29 11.20
N LEU A 425 11.87 -9.41 10.37
CA LEU A 425 10.45 -9.45 10.03
C LEU A 425 10.09 -10.78 9.36
N LEU A 426 10.86 -11.22 8.37
CA LEU A 426 10.60 -12.48 7.65
C LEU A 426 10.70 -13.72 8.55
N GLN A 427 11.64 -13.75 9.50
CA GLN A 427 11.77 -14.83 10.48
C GLN A 427 10.61 -14.86 11.49
N ASN A 428 9.86 -13.76 11.65
CA ASN A 428 8.71 -13.70 12.55
C ASN A 428 7.36 -13.80 11.81
N ALA A 429 7.36 -14.13 10.51
CA ALA A 429 6.15 -14.11 9.68
C ALA A 429 5.39 -15.46 9.62
N VAL A 430 6.10 -16.59 9.69
CA VAL A 430 5.52 -17.93 9.50
C VAL A 430 6.07 -18.89 10.55
N THR A 431 5.19 -19.55 11.29
CA THR A 431 5.56 -20.59 12.24
C THR A 431 5.78 -21.92 11.52
N MET A 432 6.94 -22.55 11.73
CA MET A 432 7.23 -23.90 11.23
C MET A 432 7.30 -24.93 12.37
N THR A 433 6.60 -26.05 12.22
CA THR A 433 6.81 -27.23 13.06
C THR A 433 7.18 -28.42 12.20
N ALA A 434 8.12 -29.25 12.67
CA ALA A 434 8.56 -30.45 11.97
C ALA A 434 8.66 -31.62 12.95
N THR A 435 8.13 -32.78 12.55
CA THR A 435 8.24 -34.02 13.32
C THR A 435 8.73 -35.15 12.42
N ALA A 436 9.45 -36.10 13.00
CA ALA A 436 9.92 -37.28 12.30
C ALA A 436 9.69 -38.52 13.16
N ARG A 437 9.23 -39.60 12.53
CA ARG A 437 8.99 -40.88 13.20
C ARG A 437 9.37 -42.04 12.30
N LEU A 438 9.77 -43.15 12.90
CA LEU A 438 10.02 -44.39 12.19
C LEU A 438 8.75 -45.25 12.14
N ALA A 439 8.42 -45.77 10.96
CA ALA A 439 7.32 -46.70 10.75
C ALA A 439 7.83 -47.88 9.90
N GLY A 440 8.32 -48.94 10.57
CA GLY A 440 9.04 -50.03 9.89
C GLY A 440 10.43 -49.57 9.45
N ASP A 441 10.72 -49.69 8.16
CA ASP A 441 11.95 -49.21 7.50
C ASP A 441 11.82 -47.77 6.96
N GLN A 442 10.61 -47.19 7.01
CA GLN A 442 10.32 -45.87 6.49
C GLN A 442 10.38 -44.81 7.59
N MET A 443 11.25 -43.83 7.40
CA MET A 443 11.27 -42.60 8.18
C MET A 443 10.27 -41.60 7.58
N GLN A 444 9.21 -41.31 8.34
CA GLN A 444 8.17 -40.37 7.96
C GLN A 444 8.45 -39.01 8.61
N VAL A 445 8.54 -37.97 7.80
CA VAL A 445 8.70 -36.58 8.22
C VAL A 445 7.41 -35.83 7.89
N GLU A 446 6.89 -35.06 8.83
CA GLU A 446 5.75 -34.18 8.66
C GLU A 446 6.18 -32.75 8.99
N VAL A 447 5.92 -31.82 8.08
CA VAL A 447 6.20 -30.39 8.27
C VAL A 447 4.89 -29.62 8.17
N SER A 448 4.63 -28.76 9.14
CA SER A 448 3.49 -27.86 9.17
C SER A 448 3.99 -26.42 9.14
N LEU A 449 3.48 -25.62 8.19
CA LEU A 449 3.72 -24.18 8.11
C LEU A 449 2.44 -23.44 8.40
N THR A 450 2.46 -22.48 9.31
CA THR A 450 1.29 -21.66 9.67
C THR A 450 1.60 -20.18 9.51
N ASN A 451 0.75 -19.47 8.78
CA ASN A 451 0.78 -18.01 8.73
C ASN A 451 -0.11 -17.46 9.85
N ASP A 452 0.41 -17.42 11.08
CA ASP A 452 -0.30 -16.94 12.27
C ASP A 452 0.15 -15.54 12.73
N LYS A 453 1.07 -14.91 12.00
CA LYS A 453 1.70 -13.63 12.35
C LYS A 453 1.52 -12.52 11.32
N THR A 454 0.81 -12.77 10.22
CA THR A 454 0.54 -11.74 9.20
C THR A 454 -0.93 -11.71 8.82
N GLY A 455 -1.44 -10.51 8.54
CA GLY A 455 -2.81 -10.30 8.06
C GLY A 455 -3.02 -10.60 6.57
N HIS A 456 -1.95 -10.78 5.79
CA HIS A 456 -2.03 -11.04 4.35
C HIS A 456 -1.40 -12.41 4.01
N SER A 457 -1.31 -12.78 2.73
CA SER A 457 -0.62 -14.02 2.34
C SER A 457 0.89 -13.89 2.55
N VAL A 458 1.60 -15.01 2.77
CA VAL A 458 3.07 -15.03 2.78
C VAL A 458 3.60 -15.87 1.61
N PRO A 459 4.46 -15.30 0.75
CA PRO A 459 4.78 -13.87 0.65
C PRO A 459 3.68 -13.10 -0.11
N THR A 460 3.44 -11.82 0.22
CA THR A 460 2.49 -10.95 -0.52
C THR A 460 3.19 -9.98 -1.49
N ASP A 461 2.39 -9.19 -2.19
CA ASP A 461 2.71 -8.24 -3.26
C ASP A 461 3.32 -8.87 -4.51
N SER A 462 4.58 -8.53 -4.83
CA SER A 462 5.21 -8.89 -6.09
C SER A 462 5.11 -10.40 -6.38
N PRO A 463 4.58 -10.80 -7.54
CA PRO A 463 4.38 -12.22 -7.89
C PRO A 463 5.70 -12.98 -8.07
N LEU A 464 6.82 -12.27 -8.11
CA LEU A 464 8.16 -12.85 -8.21
C LEU A 464 8.59 -13.53 -6.89
N ARG A 465 8.01 -13.09 -5.77
CA ARG A 465 8.37 -13.55 -4.43
C ARG A 465 7.80 -14.93 -4.17
N HIS A 466 8.57 -15.79 -3.51
CA HIS A 466 8.11 -17.12 -3.12
C HIS A 466 8.86 -17.65 -1.89
N MET A 467 8.21 -18.57 -1.17
CA MET A 467 8.87 -19.41 -0.18
C MET A 467 9.17 -20.80 -0.72
N ILE A 468 10.28 -21.37 -0.29
CA ILE A 468 10.76 -22.71 -0.64
C ILE A 468 10.99 -23.48 0.65
N LEU A 469 10.18 -24.50 0.90
CA LEU A 469 10.41 -25.50 1.93
C LEU A 469 11.35 -26.56 1.36
N VAL A 470 12.48 -26.80 2.02
CA VAL A 470 13.45 -27.86 1.67
C VAL A 470 13.54 -28.85 2.82
N VAL A 471 13.34 -30.13 2.54
CA VAL A 471 13.47 -31.23 3.50
C VAL A 471 14.57 -32.17 3.03
N GLN A 472 15.67 -32.20 3.77
CA GLN A 472 16.84 -33.01 3.45
C GLN A 472 17.07 -34.05 4.53
N ALA A 473 17.13 -35.32 4.15
CA ALA A 473 17.48 -36.41 5.03
C ALA A 473 18.87 -36.95 4.67
N SER A 474 19.72 -37.20 5.66
CA SER A 474 21.03 -37.82 5.49
C SER A 474 21.28 -38.90 6.53
N ASP A 475 22.08 -39.91 6.18
CA ASP A 475 22.53 -40.93 7.12
C ASP A 475 23.65 -40.42 8.04
N ALA A 476 24.08 -41.26 8.99
CA ALA A 476 25.18 -40.96 9.90
C ALA A 476 26.53 -40.62 9.21
N ALA A 477 26.70 -40.99 7.93
CA ALA A 477 27.87 -40.66 7.11
C ALA A 477 27.66 -39.39 6.26
N ASN A 478 26.59 -38.63 6.51
CA ASN A 478 26.17 -37.46 5.74
C ASN A 478 25.84 -37.76 4.26
N ARG A 479 25.47 -38.99 3.92
CA ARG A 479 24.99 -39.34 2.58
C ARG A 479 23.49 -39.07 2.51
N GLU A 480 23.06 -38.34 1.48
CA GLU A 480 21.64 -38.02 1.28
C GLU A 480 20.81 -39.30 1.09
N LEU A 481 19.69 -39.38 1.80
CA LEU A 481 18.72 -40.45 1.67
C LEU A 481 17.72 -40.11 0.55
N PRO A 482 17.43 -41.03 -0.37
CA PRO A 482 16.49 -40.79 -1.45
C PRO A 482 15.05 -40.71 -0.93
N LEU A 483 14.33 -39.70 -1.39
CA LEU A 483 12.89 -39.58 -1.17
C LEU A 483 12.15 -40.76 -1.80
N GLN A 484 11.29 -41.40 -1.01
CA GLN A 484 10.40 -42.47 -1.49
C GLN A 484 9.01 -41.92 -1.83
N VAL A 485 8.47 -41.07 -0.95
CA VAL A 485 7.14 -40.47 -1.07
C VAL A 485 7.20 -39.03 -0.58
N GLY A 486 6.62 -38.10 -1.33
CA GLY A 486 6.51 -36.70 -0.93
C GLY A 486 6.66 -35.77 -2.15
N PRO A 487 6.34 -34.48 -1.99
CA PRO A 487 6.53 -33.52 -3.06
C PRO A 487 8.02 -33.23 -3.29
N GLN A 488 8.35 -32.92 -4.54
CA GLN A 488 9.66 -32.43 -4.95
C GLN A 488 9.53 -31.02 -5.52
N LEU A 489 10.57 -30.23 -5.30
CA LEU A 489 10.62 -28.86 -5.78
C LEU A 489 10.73 -28.81 -7.32
N PRO A 490 9.95 -27.94 -7.98
CA PRO A 490 9.94 -27.84 -9.43
C PRO A 490 11.24 -27.24 -9.98
N ASP A 491 11.53 -27.49 -11.26
CA ASP A 491 12.79 -27.10 -11.92
C ASP A 491 13.10 -25.60 -11.83
N TRP A 492 12.07 -24.74 -11.86
CA TRP A 492 12.24 -23.29 -11.80
C TRP A 492 12.76 -22.78 -10.44
N THR A 493 12.76 -23.61 -9.40
CA THR A 493 13.41 -23.29 -8.10
C THR A 493 14.94 -23.29 -8.19
N GLY A 494 15.50 -23.72 -9.33
CA GLY A 494 16.91 -23.62 -9.67
C GLY A 494 17.78 -24.50 -8.77
N ASN A 495 18.58 -23.92 -7.89
CA ASN A 495 19.52 -24.67 -7.04
C ASN A 495 18.82 -25.63 -6.05
N TYR A 496 17.50 -25.53 -5.87
CA TYR A 496 16.70 -26.48 -5.07
C TYR A 496 15.87 -27.45 -5.91
N ALA A 497 15.98 -27.41 -7.24
CA ALA A 497 15.19 -28.28 -8.13
C ALA A 497 15.35 -29.76 -7.79
N GLY A 498 14.23 -30.50 -7.80
CA GLY A 498 14.18 -31.93 -7.52
C GLY A 498 14.40 -32.33 -6.06
N ARG A 499 14.77 -31.40 -5.17
CA ARG A 499 14.92 -31.68 -3.73
C ARG A 499 13.54 -31.92 -3.10
N PRO A 500 13.42 -32.76 -2.06
CA PRO A 500 12.16 -32.93 -1.35
C PRO A 500 11.74 -31.60 -0.73
N GLY A 501 10.50 -31.17 -0.99
CA GLY A 501 10.08 -29.84 -0.60
C GLY A 501 8.79 -29.38 -1.26
N GLN A 502 8.39 -28.15 -0.93
CA GLN A 502 7.19 -27.51 -1.48
C GLN A 502 7.43 -26.00 -1.67
N VAL A 503 6.71 -25.41 -2.63
CA VAL A 503 6.77 -23.97 -2.93
C VAL A 503 5.46 -23.27 -2.60
N TYR A 504 5.58 -22.05 -2.08
CA TYR A 504 4.46 -21.16 -1.79
C TYR A 504 4.64 -19.89 -2.63
N ALA A 505 3.93 -19.82 -3.75
CA ALA A 505 4.15 -18.81 -4.79
C ALA A 505 2.87 -18.54 -5.58
N GLN A 506 2.77 -17.34 -6.16
CA GLN A 506 1.84 -17.06 -7.24
C GLN A 506 2.56 -17.29 -8.57
N ILE A 507 2.06 -18.21 -9.40
CA ILE A 507 2.66 -18.58 -10.68
C ILE A 507 1.82 -18.01 -11.81
N LEU A 508 2.45 -17.14 -12.59
CA LEU A 508 1.89 -16.51 -13.78
C LEU A 508 2.54 -17.10 -15.03
N GLU A 509 1.78 -17.21 -16.11
CA GLU A 509 2.27 -17.55 -17.44
C GLU A 509 2.04 -16.37 -18.39
N ASP A 510 3.04 -16.04 -19.19
CA ASP A 510 2.92 -15.07 -20.30
C ASP A 510 2.26 -15.76 -21.49
N GLU A 511 1.07 -15.31 -21.90
CA GLU A 511 0.32 -15.95 -22.98
C GLU A 511 0.96 -15.76 -24.37
N TRP A 512 1.84 -14.76 -24.54
CA TRP A 512 2.53 -14.53 -25.80
C TRP A 512 3.71 -15.46 -26.02
N THR A 513 4.46 -15.75 -24.96
CA THR A 513 5.70 -16.55 -25.04
C THR A 513 5.57 -17.95 -24.43
N GLY A 514 4.56 -18.20 -23.61
CA GLY A 514 4.43 -19.41 -22.81
C GLY A 514 5.45 -19.50 -21.66
N GLU A 515 6.17 -18.42 -21.34
CA GLU A 515 7.09 -18.37 -20.20
C GLU A 515 6.30 -18.58 -18.90
N SER A 516 6.70 -19.58 -18.10
CA SER A 516 6.14 -19.84 -16.78
C SER A 516 7.22 -20.44 -15.87
N PRO A 517 7.44 -19.88 -14.66
CA PRO A 517 6.85 -18.65 -14.16
C PRO A 517 7.40 -17.40 -14.87
N THR A 518 6.54 -16.45 -15.28
CA THR A 518 6.98 -15.19 -15.90
C THR A 518 7.09 -14.03 -14.90
N GLY A 519 7.99 -13.09 -15.20
CA GLY A 519 8.01 -11.77 -14.56
C GLY A 519 7.43 -10.63 -15.40
N ALA A 520 6.98 -10.91 -16.63
CA ALA A 520 6.48 -9.92 -17.58
C ALA A 520 4.97 -9.67 -17.41
N PHE A 521 4.51 -9.39 -16.19
CA PHE A 521 3.09 -9.25 -15.84
C PHE A 521 2.35 -8.05 -16.47
N TRP A 522 3.04 -7.23 -17.27
CA TRP A 522 2.45 -6.18 -18.11
C TRP A 522 1.94 -6.71 -19.45
N ARG A 523 2.30 -7.94 -19.83
CA ARG A 523 1.78 -8.64 -20.99
C ARG A 523 0.45 -9.34 -20.65
N PRO A 524 -0.27 -9.86 -21.65
CA PRO A 524 -1.33 -10.81 -21.42
C PRO A 524 -0.84 -12.00 -20.60
N ILE A 525 -1.49 -12.23 -19.47
CA ILE A 525 -1.05 -13.23 -18.51
C ILE A 525 -2.18 -14.10 -17.99
N ARG A 526 -1.81 -15.31 -17.62
CA ARG A 526 -2.71 -16.29 -17.01
C ARG A 526 -2.19 -16.70 -15.64
N LEU A 527 -3.06 -16.65 -14.63
CA LEU A 527 -2.77 -17.25 -13.34
C LEU A 527 -2.79 -18.78 -13.47
N ILE A 528 -1.66 -19.42 -13.24
CA ILE A 528 -1.50 -20.87 -13.27
C ILE A 528 -1.82 -21.48 -11.89
N SER A 529 -1.28 -20.88 -10.84
CA SER A 529 -1.55 -21.30 -9.47
C SER A 529 -1.24 -20.19 -8.47
N ASP A 530 -1.89 -20.26 -7.31
CA ASP A 530 -1.53 -19.47 -6.14
C ASP A 530 -1.47 -20.41 -4.93
N THR A 531 -0.26 -20.76 -4.52
CA THR A 531 0.01 -21.60 -3.35
C THR A 531 0.58 -20.78 -2.19
N ARG A 532 0.50 -19.45 -2.23
CA ARG A 532 0.96 -18.60 -1.13
C ARG A 532 0.19 -18.94 0.14
N LEU A 533 0.85 -18.85 1.28
CA LEU A 533 0.25 -19.22 2.56
C LEU A 533 -0.67 -18.09 3.04
N LYS A 534 -1.98 -18.23 2.83
CA LYS A 534 -2.99 -17.22 3.21
C LYS A 534 -2.96 -16.93 4.72
N ALA A 535 -3.45 -15.75 5.11
CA ALA A 535 -3.58 -15.38 6.52
C ALA A 535 -4.33 -16.46 7.31
N MET A 536 -3.78 -16.84 8.47
CA MET A 536 -4.29 -17.88 9.38
C MET A 536 -4.34 -19.29 8.79
N ALA A 537 -3.81 -19.53 7.60
CA ALA A 537 -3.78 -20.85 7.00
C ALA A 537 -2.60 -21.67 7.54
N THR A 538 -2.84 -22.97 7.67
CA THR A 538 -1.81 -23.99 7.91
C THR A 538 -1.74 -24.92 6.71
N ASP A 539 -0.54 -25.14 6.18
CA ASP A 539 -0.25 -26.18 5.20
C ASP A 539 0.60 -27.28 5.84
N VAL A 540 0.30 -28.54 5.51
CA VAL A 540 1.00 -29.71 6.05
C VAL A 540 1.51 -30.58 4.92
N SER A 541 2.82 -30.76 4.87
CA SER A 541 3.50 -31.62 3.89
C SER A 541 4.13 -32.84 4.59
N ARG A 542 4.23 -33.95 3.85
CA ARG A 542 4.69 -35.25 4.36
C ARG A 542 5.72 -35.86 3.42
N TYR A 543 6.77 -36.43 4.00
CA TYR A 543 7.90 -37.02 3.28
C TYR A 543 8.24 -38.39 3.88
N SER A 544 8.62 -39.34 3.05
CA SER A 544 9.07 -40.67 3.47
C SER A 544 10.44 -40.97 2.87
N PHE A 545 11.36 -41.42 3.70
CA PHE A 545 12.71 -41.84 3.32
C PHE A 545 12.96 -43.25 3.84
N THR A 546 13.71 -44.05 3.09
CA THR A 546 14.16 -45.36 3.59
C THR A 546 15.36 -45.17 4.50
N LEU A 547 15.25 -45.65 5.75
CA LEU A 547 16.36 -45.63 6.70
C LEU A 547 17.19 -46.92 6.56
N PRO A 548 18.53 -46.86 6.38
CA PRO A 548 19.36 -48.07 6.31
C PRO A 548 19.23 -48.96 7.55
N ASP A 549 19.37 -50.28 7.38
CA ASP A 549 19.34 -51.22 8.50
C ASP A 549 20.54 -50.94 9.44
N ASN A 550 20.24 -50.53 10.67
CA ASN A 550 21.17 -50.03 11.72
C ASN A 550 21.66 -48.57 11.57
N GLY A 551 20.98 -47.74 10.78
CA GLY A 551 21.32 -46.32 10.63
C GLY A 551 20.53 -45.39 11.56
N SER A 552 21.17 -44.30 11.99
CA SER A 552 20.48 -43.06 12.36
C SER A 552 20.38 -42.14 11.14
N ALA A 553 19.38 -41.26 11.14
CA ALA A 553 19.23 -40.22 10.13
C ALA A 553 19.09 -38.84 10.77
N LYS A 554 19.74 -37.86 10.13
CA LYS A 554 19.56 -36.43 10.38
C LYS A 554 18.59 -35.87 9.34
N ILE A 555 17.61 -35.10 9.78
CA ILE A 555 16.66 -34.40 8.90
C ILE A 555 16.84 -32.90 9.11
N GLU A 556 17.16 -32.19 8.05
CA GLU A 556 17.25 -30.73 8.00
C GLU A 556 16.05 -30.19 7.23
N VAL A 557 15.24 -29.39 7.90
CA VAL A 557 14.06 -28.72 7.35
C VAL A 557 14.34 -27.23 7.33
N ARG A 558 14.21 -26.58 6.16
CA ARG A 558 14.44 -25.14 6.01
C ARG A 558 13.32 -24.50 5.21
N LEU A 559 12.77 -23.39 5.71
CA LEU A 559 11.89 -22.50 4.97
C LEU A 559 12.70 -21.28 4.50
N ILE A 560 12.70 -21.05 3.19
CA ILE A 560 13.55 -20.07 2.53
C ILE A 560 12.68 -19.08 1.78
N TYR A 561 12.89 -17.78 1.99
CA TYR A 561 12.32 -16.71 1.20
C TYR A 561 13.25 -16.30 0.06
N ARG A 562 12.69 -16.19 -1.16
CA ARG A 562 13.39 -15.70 -2.35
C ARG A 562 12.59 -14.60 -3.03
N ARG A 563 13.31 -13.55 -3.46
CA ARG A 563 12.72 -12.30 -4.00
C ARG A 563 12.26 -12.38 -5.45
N ALA A 564 12.83 -13.29 -6.24
CA ALA A 564 12.50 -13.51 -7.64
C ALA A 564 12.92 -14.91 -8.10
N PHE A 565 12.37 -15.39 -9.22
CA PHE A 565 12.79 -16.67 -9.80
C PHE A 565 14.27 -16.63 -10.17
N GLN A 566 15.00 -17.73 -9.88
CA GLN A 566 16.46 -17.75 -9.98
C GLN A 566 16.96 -17.45 -11.40
N GLN A 567 16.28 -17.96 -12.42
CA GLN A 567 16.64 -17.71 -13.81
C GLN A 567 16.50 -16.22 -14.16
N LEU A 568 15.42 -15.57 -13.72
CA LEU A 568 15.24 -14.13 -13.89
C LEU A 568 16.34 -13.34 -13.16
N MET A 569 16.67 -13.71 -11.93
CA MET A 569 17.78 -13.10 -11.18
C MET A 569 19.09 -13.22 -11.95
N GLN A 570 19.39 -14.38 -12.53
CA GLN A 570 20.60 -14.61 -13.33
C GLN A 570 20.62 -13.72 -14.59
N TRP A 571 19.52 -13.67 -15.34
CA TRP A 571 19.43 -12.80 -16.52
C TRP A 571 19.58 -11.32 -16.19
N LYS A 572 19.05 -10.89 -15.05
CA LYS A 572 19.12 -9.50 -14.60
C LYS A 572 20.41 -9.15 -13.86
N GLY A 573 21.21 -10.14 -13.48
CA GLY A 573 22.39 -9.98 -12.63
C GLY A 573 22.02 -9.61 -11.18
N TRP A 574 20.82 -9.94 -10.71
CA TRP A 574 20.43 -9.72 -9.32
C TRP A 574 21.12 -10.75 -8.40
N THR A 575 21.77 -10.27 -7.35
CA THR A 575 22.59 -11.08 -6.44
C THR A 575 22.02 -11.16 -5.02
N ASP A 576 20.75 -10.78 -4.85
CA ASP A 576 20.07 -10.86 -3.56
C ASP A 576 20.16 -12.29 -2.99
N PRO A 577 20.63 -12.48 -1.75
CA PRO A 577 20.69 -13.81 -1.17
C PRO A 577 19.29 -14.30 -0.79
N ASP A 578 19.14 -15.62 -0.83
CA ASP A 578 18.07 -16.33 -0.15
C ASP A 578 18.09 -15.99 1.36
N MET A 579 16.90 -15.89 1.96
CA MET A 579 16.76 -15.66 3.40
C MET A 579 16.11 -16.87 4.06
N VAL A 580 16.81 -17.49 5.01
CA VAL A 580 16.21 -18.53 5.85
C VAL A 580 15.23 -17.86 6.81
N MET A 581 13.95 -18.20 6.68
CA MET A 581 12.88 -17.79 7.58
C MET A 581 12.86 -18.68 8.82
N GLU A 582 12.86 -20.00 8.60
CA GLU A 582 12.78 -21.01 9.65
C GLU A 582 13.71 -22.18 9.35
N GLU A 583 14.27 -22.80 10.38
CA GLU A 583 15.07 -24.02 10.25
C GLU A 583 14.87 -24.96 11.44
N ALA A 584 14.84 -26.26 11.17
CA ALA A 584 14.77 -27.30 12.19
C ALA A 584 15.70 -28.47 11.82
N THR A 585 16.33 -29.06 12.84
CA THR A 585 17.07 -30.31 12.71
C THR A 585 16.44 -31.37 13.59
N LEU A 586 16.11 -32.52 13.01
CA LEU A 586 15.58 -33.68 13.70
C LEU A 586 16.56 -34.85 13.57
N THR A 587 16.51 -35.77 14.53
CA THR A 587 17.25 -37.03 14.47
C THR A 587 16.29 -38.19 14.69
N VAL A 588 16.42 -39.24 13.89
CA VAL A 588 15.68 -40.50 14.07
C VAL A 588 16.66 -41.65 14.13
N GLU A 589 16.46 -42.54 15.09
CA GLU A 589 17.26 -43.75 15.27
C GLU A 589 16.34 -44.98 15.30
N ARG A 590 16.79 -46.10 14.75
CA ARG A 590 16.13 -47.39 14.98
C ARG A 590 16.36 -47.77 16.45
N SER A 591 15.28 -47.98 17.20
CA SER A 591 15.37 -48.62 18.51
C SER A 591 15.91 -50.04 18.35
N GLU A 592 16.88 -50.42 19.18
CA GLU A 592 17.48 -51.77 19.22
C GLU A 592 16.44 -52.89 19.39
#